data_AF-A0A1E4IEH3-F1
#
_entry.id   AF-A0A1E4IEH3-F1
#
_cell.length_a   1.000
_cell.length_b   1.000
_cell.length_c   1.000
_cell.angle_alpha   90.00
_cell.angle_beta   90.00
_cell.angle_gamma   90.00
#
_symmetry.space_group_name_H-M   'P 1'
#
loop_
_entity.id
_entity.type
_entity.pdbx_description
1 polymer ?
#
loop_
_entity_poly.entity_id
_entity_poly.type
_entity_poly.pdbx_seq_one_letter_code
_entity_poly.pdbx_strand_id
1 'polypeptide(L)'
;MNQIAIPVEISLVEVERKQSLGKAITYCYESAGLEAKQIAAELGSDKGQLSRWESGGEGVVWPKLSKLMDTCGNDAPLLWMAHARGYDLHAMRKRETELQAELRRAREENAALRRVLMGSGAR
;
A
#
# COMPACT_ATOMS: atom_id res chain seq x y z
N MET A 1 6.26 15.45 -12.67
CA MET A 1 4.83 15.43 -12.28
C MET A 1 4.56 14.04 -11.73
N ASN A 2 4.43 13.91 -10.41
CA ASN A 2 4.05 12.63 -9.79
C ASN A 2 2.53 12.48 -9.96
N GLN A 3 2.11 11.78 -11.00
CA GLN A 3 0.72 11.33 -11.07
C GLN A 3 0.54 10.34 -9.93
N ILE A 4 -0.28 10.70 -8.94
CA ILE A 4 -0.64 9.81 -7.85
C ILE A 4 -1.39 8.64 -8.49
N ALA A 5 -0.81 7.44 -8.42
CA ALA A 5 -1.49 6.24 -8.90
C ALA A 5 -2.80 6.08 -8.13
N ILE A 6 -3.86 5.68 -8.84
CA ILE A 6 -5.14 5.35 -8.20
C ILE A 6 -4.85 4.18 -7.24
N PRO A 7 -5.28 4.26 -5.96
CA PRO A 7 -5.10 3.14 -5.04
C PRO A 7 -5.66 1.86 -5.63
N VAL A 8 -4.82 0.82 -5.72
CA VAL A 8 -5.19 -0.50 -6.19
C VAL A 8 -5.43 -1.37 -4.96
N GLU A 9 -6.69 -1.81 -4.81
CA GLU A 9 -7.04 -2.75 -3.74
C GLU A 9 -6.48 -4.13 -4.06
N ILE A 10 -5.79 -4.74 -3.10
CA ILE A 10 -5.16 -6.06 -3.23
C ILE A 10 -5.65 -6.99 -2.13
N SER A 11 -5.69 -8.29 -2.43
CA SER A 11 -6.11 -9.31 -1.47
C SER A 11 -4.97 -9.66 -0.52
N LEU A 12 -5.17 -9.47 0.78
CA LEU A 12 -4.19 -9.87 1.80
C LEU A 12 -3.90 -11.38 1.76
N VAL A 13 -4.91 -12.21 1.55
CA VAL A 13 -4.76 -13.66 1.42
C VAL A 13 -3.84 -14.02 0.25
N GLU A 14 -3.92 -13.30 -0.86
CA GLU A 14 -3.02 -13.52 -1.99
C GLU A 14 -1.59 -13.08 -1.69
N VAL A 15 -1.41 -11.97 -0.95
CA VAL A 15 -0.10 -11.52 -0.47
C VAL A 15 0.54 -12.59 0.43
N GLU A 16 -0.19 -13.13 1.39
CA GLU A 16 0.30 -14.15 2.33
C GLU A 16 0.73 -15.44 1.63
N ARG A 17 0.07 -15.80 0.53
CA ARG A 17 0.40 -16.99 -0.27
C ARG A 17 1.67 -16.86 -1.09
N LYS A 18 2.24 -15.65 -1.25
CA LYS A 18 3.45 -15.48 -2.08
C LYS A 18 4.65 -16.13 -1.40
N GLN A 19 5.39 -16.93 -2.16
CA GLN A 19 6.51 -17.72 -1.64
C GLN A 19 7.78 -16.91 -1.39
N SER A 20 7.89 -15.71 -1.95
CA SER A 20 9.06 -14.85 -1.84
C SER A 20 8.70 -13.37 -2.04
N LEU A 21 9.60 -12.49 -1.62
CA LEU A 21 9.51 -11.05 -1.92
C LEU A 21 9.39 -10.80 -3.42
N GLY A 22 10.14 -11.53 -4.23
CA GLY A 22 10.08 -11.43 -5.69
C GLY A 22 8.69 -11.73 -6.24
N LYS A 23 8.01 -12.77 -5.73
CA LYS A 23 6.61 -13.07 -6.11
C LYS A 23 5.61 -12.03 -5.62
N ALA A 24 5.88 -11.39 -4.48
CA ALA A 24 5.07 -10.26 -4.00
C ALA A 24 5.29 -9.00 -4.86
N ILE A 25 6.52 -8.75 -5.33
CA ILE A 25 6.84 -7.69 -6.30
C ILE A 25 6.11 -7.94 -7.62
N THR A 26 6.14 -9.17 -8.14
CA THR A 26 5.40 -9.56 -9.34
C THR A 26 3.90 -9.28 -9.19
N TYR A 27 3.32 -9.76 -8.09
CA TYR A 27 1.91 -9.54 -7.79
C TYR A 27 1.54 -8.06 -7.65
N CYS A 28 2.45 -7.22 -7.14
CA CYS A 28 2.24 -5.78 -6.97
C CYS A 28 1.92 -5.10 -8.30
N TYR A 29 2.74 -5.34 -9.34
CA TYR A 29 2.53 -4.70 -10.64
C TYR A 29 1.45 -5.40 -11.47
N GLU A 30 1.31 -6.73 -11.36
CA GLU A 30 0.23 -7.47 -12.06
C GLU A 30 -1.15 -7.03 -11.58
N SER A 31 -1.32 -6.83 -10.26
CA SER A 31 -2.57 -6.33 -9.68
C SER A 31 -2.91 -4.91 -10.14
N ALA A 32 -1.89 -4.12 -10.49
CA ALA A 32 -2.05 -2.78 -11.04
C ALA A 32 -2.31 -2.77 -12.56
N GLY A 33 -2.35 -3.95 -13.22
CA GLY A 33 -2.47 -4.05 -14.67
C GLY A 33 -1.22 -3.57 -15.42
N LEU A 34 -0.05 -3.60 -14.76
CA LEU A 34 1.22 -3.17 -15.31
C LEU A 34 2.10 -4.38 -15.66
N GLU A 35 2.95 -4.20 -16.65
CA GLU A 35 3.94 -5.18 -17.07
C GLU A 35 5.32 -4.87 -16.49
N ALA A 36 6.15 -5.89 -16.30
CA ALA A 36 7.53 -5.75 -15.82
C ALA A 36 8.34 -4.70 -16.60
N LYS A 37 8.12 -4.60 -17.92
CA LYS A 37 8.78 -3.59 -18.78
C LYS A 37 8.36 -2.16 -18.43
N GLN A 38 7.09 -1.93 -18.10
CA GLN A 38 6.57 -0.61 -17.73
C GLN A 38 7.15 -0.19 -16.37
N ILE A 39 7.21 -1.11 -15.42
CA ILE A 39 7.82 -0.90 -14.11
C ILE A 39 9.31 -0.60 -14.23
N ALA A 40 10.06 -1.41 -15.00
CA ALA A 40 11.49 -1.17 -15.20
C ALA A 40 11.77 0.24 -15.76
N ALA A 41 10.97 0.67 -16.74
CA ALA A 41 11.05 2.02 -17.30
C ALA A 41 10.75 3.10 -16.26
N GLU A 42 9.68 2.95 -15.48
CA GLU A 42 9.31 3.92 -14.45
C GLU A 42 10.35 3.99 -13.32
N LEU A 43 10.93 2.85 -12.92
CA LEU A 43 11.97 2.80 -11.90
C LEU A 43 13.34 3.26 -12.39
N GLY A 44 13.50 3.60 -13.67
CA GLY A 44 14.80 3.87 -14.27
C GLY A 44 15.80 2.72 -14.10
N SER A 45 15.29 1.49 -14.07
CA SER A 45 16.08 0.27 -13.85
C SER A 45 16.21 -0.50 -15.17
N ASP A 46 17.31 -1.24 -15.33
CA ASP A 46 17.44 -2.14 -16.47
C ASP A 46 16.51 -3.36 -16.32
N LYS A 47 16.15 -4.00 -17.44
CA LYS A 47 15.25 -5.18 -17.43
C LYS A 47 15.79 -6.34 -16.59
N GLY A 48 17.11 -6.49 -16.52
CA GLY A 48 17.74 -7.55 -15.75
C GLY A 48 17.59 -7.34 -14.25
N GLN A 49 17.57 -6.09 -13.78
CA GLN A 49 17.46 -5.78 -12.37
C GLN A 49 16.14 -6.25 -11.77
N LEU A 50 15.02 -5.99 -12.44
CA LEU A 50 13.70 -6.43 -11.95
C LEU A 50 13.62 -7.97 -11.90
N SER A 51 14.12 -8.66 -12.94
CA SER A 51 14.21 -10.12 -12.97
C SER A 51 15.08 -10.71 -11.84
N ARG A 52 16.17 -10.02 -11.47
CA ARG A 52 17.01 -10.42 -10.32
C ARG A 52 16.29 -10.25 -8.98
N TRP A 53 15.44 -9.23 -8.83
CA TRP A 53 14.61 -9.10 -7.63
C TRP A 53 13.52 -10.18 -7.56
N GLU A 54 12.87 -10.49 -8.68
CA GLU A 54 11.84 -11.53 -8.78
C GLU A 54 12.37 -12.92 -8.42
N SER A 55 13.59 -13.23 -8.84
CA SER A 55 14.29 -14.48 -8.56
C SER A 55 15.02 -14.50 -7.20
N GLY A 56 15.17 -13.35 -6.54
CA GLY A 56 15.96 -13.21 -5.31
C GLY A 56 17.47 -13.23 -5.51
N GLY A 57 17.95 -13.10 -6.75
CA GLY A 57 19.37 -13.00 -7.08
C GLY A 57 20.01 -11.65 -6.73
N GLU A 58 19.20 -10.62 -6.47
CA GLU A 58 19.64 -9.30 -6.01
C GLU A 58 18.63 -8.75 -4.97
N GLY A 59 19.14 -8.04 -3.96
CA GLY A 59 18.29 -7.30 -3.02
C GLY A 59 17.75 -6.00 -3.62
N VAL A 60 16.59 -5.55 -3.13
CA VAL A 60 15.99 -4.27 -3.52
C VAL A 60 16.32 -3.18 -2.49
N VAL A 61 16.70 -2.00 -2.96
CA VAL A 61 16.88 -0.82 -2.09
C VAL A 61 15.55 -0.13 -1.85
N TRP A 62 15.35 0.37 -0.63
CA TRP A 62 14.09 0.99 -0.22
C TRP A 62 13.55 2.07 -1.17
N PRO A 63 14.35 3.04 -1.67
CA PRO A 63 13.81 4.08 -2.57
C PRO A 63 13.17 3.51 -3.84
N LYS A 64 13.73 2.44 -4.41
CA LYS A 64 13.16 1.79 -5.59
C LYS A 64 11.94 0.95 -5.24
N LEU A 65 11.95 0.26 -4.10
CA LEU A 65 10.79 -0.51 -3.63
C LEU A 65 9.60 0.40 -3.32
N SER A 66 9.83 1.54 -2.67
CA SER A 66 8.81 2.56 -2.41
C SER A 66 8.25 3.09 -3.71
N LYS A 67 9.12 3.47 -4.66
CA LYS A 67 8.67 3.96 -5.96
C LYS A 67 7.83 2.90 -6.70
N LEU A 68 8.22 1.62 -6.64
CA LEU A 68 7.43 0.54 -7.23
C LEU A 68 6.02 0.48 -6.64
N MET A 69 5.90 0.51 -5.32
CA MET A 69 4.59 0.49 -4.63
C MET A 69 3.75 1.73 -4.96
N ASP A 70 4.38 2.91 -5.01
CA ASP A 70 3.72 4.16 -5.40
C ASP A 70 3.23 4.13 -6.85
N THR A 71 4.04 3.58 -7.77
CA THR A 71 3.65 3.40 -9.19
C THR A 71 2.50 2.40 -9.34
N CYS A 72 2.51 1.31 -8.57
CA CYS A 72 1.47 0.28 -8.63
C CYS A 72 0.22 0.63 -7.82
N GLY A 73 0.28 1.69 -6.99
CA GLY A 73 -0.83 2.10 -6.12
C GLY A 73 -1.16 1.11 -5.00
N ASN A 74 -0.25 0.18 -4.66
CA ASN A 74 -0.47 -0.83 -3.63
C ASN A 74 0.83 -1.23 -2.91
N ASP A 75 0.69 -1.78 -1.70
CA ASP A 75 1.82 -2.09 -0.81
C ASP A 75 2.14 -3.59 -0.72
N ALA A 76 1.82 -4.40 -1.74
CA ALA A 76 1.97 -5.86 -1.69
C ALA A 76 3.36 -6.33 -1.19
N PRO A 77 4.50 -5.76 -1.65
CA PRO A 77 5.82 -6.17 -1.19
C PRO A 77 6.05 -5.89 0.31
N LEU A 78 5.62 -4.72 0.79
CA LEU A 78 5.75 -4.34 2.20
C LEU A 78 4.88 -5.24 3.10
N LEU A 79 3.65 -5.50 2.67
CA LEU A 79 2.73 -6.39 3.38
C LEU A 79 3.29 -7.81 3.44
N TRP A 80 3.85 -8.32 2.34
CA TRP A 80 4.54 -9.61 2.35
C TRP A 80 5.72 -9.62 3.32
N MET A 81 6.54 -8.57 3.35
CA MET A 81 7.67 -8.48 4.29
C MET A 81 7.21 -8.50 5.74
N ALA A 82 6.09 -7.84 6.06
CA ALA A 82 5.49 -7.89 7.39
C ALA A 82 5.01 -9.30 7.73
N HIS A 83 4.27 -9.95 6.84
CA HIS A 83 3.80 -11.32 7.02
C HIS A 83 4.96 -12.32 7.20
N ALA A 84 6.00 -12.22 6.37
CA ALA A 84 7.19 -13.06 6.45
C ALA A 84 7.96 -12.91 7.77
N ARG A 85 7.70 -11.82 8.53
CA ARG A 85 8.25 -11.56 9.86
C ARG A 85 7.28 -11.92 10.99
N GLY A 86 6.12 -12.49 10.69
CA GLY A 86 5.11 -12.93 11.65
C GLY A 86 4.14 -11.85 12.11
N TYR A 87 4.06 -10.71 11.40
CA TYR A 87 3.05 -9.69 11.70
C TYR A 87 1.70 -10.09 11.10
N ASP A 88 0.62 -9.83 11.84
CA ASP A 88 -0.75 -9.97 11.37
C ASP A 88 -1.12 -8.78 10.47
N LEU A 89 -1.36 -9.06 9.19
CA LEU A 89 -1.73 -8.04 8.20
C LEU A 89 -3.10 -7.43 8.46
N HIS A 90 -4.03 -8.17 9.07
CA HIS A 90 -5.37 -7.68 9.37
C HIS A 90 -5.38 -6.69 10.54
N ALA A 91 -4.35 -6.73 11.40
CA ALA A 91 -4.15 -5.76 12.47
C ALA A 91 -3.38 -4.50 12.02
N MET A 92 -2.75 -4.54 10.84
CA MET A 92 -2.00 -3.41 10.32
C MET A 92 -2.94 -2.31 9.84
N ARG A 93 -2.59 -1.07 10.19
CA ARG A 93 -3.23 0.13 9.64
C ARG A 93 -2.17 1.14 9.23
N LYS A 94 -2.39 1.84 8.12
CA LYS A 94 -1.57 3.00 7.77
C LYS A 94 -1.72 4.05 8.87
N ARG A 95 -0.65 4.81 9.08
CA ARG A 95 -0.71 5.99 9.95
C ARG A 95 -1.63 7.01 9.31
N GLU A 96 -2.49 7.63 10.13
CA GLU A 96 -3.31 8.75 9.68
C GLU A 96 -2.37 9.88 9.21
N THR A 97 -2.67 10.47 8.06
CA THR A 97 -2.10 11.76 7.70
C THR A 97 -2.68 12.86 8.61
N GLU A 98 -2.02 14.00 8.69
CA GLU A 98 -2.53 15.15 9.46
C GLU A 98 -3.95 15.52 9.03
N LEU A 99 -4.21 15.54 7.73
CA LEU A 99 -5.53 15.81 7.17
C LEU A 99 -6.57 14.74 7.55
N GLN A 100 -6.19 13.46 7.54
CA GLN A 100 -7.09 12.37 7.97
C GLN A 100 -7.42 12.49 9.48
N ALA A 101 -6.42 12.84 10.30
CA ALA A 101 -6.61 13.04 11.73
C ALA A 101 -7.48 14.28 12.04
N GLU A 102 -7.33 15.37 11.30
CA GLU A 102 -8.21 16.54 11.37
C GLU A 102 -9.65 16.19 10.97
N LEU A 103 -9.83 15.48 9.84
CA LEU A 103 -11.15 15.07 9.39
C LEU A 103 -11.84 14.17 10.42
N ARG A 104 -11.10 13.25 11.05
CA ARG A 104 -11.63 12.40 12.12
C ARG A 104 -12.07 13.24 13.33
N ARG A 105 -11.23 14.14 13.82
CA ARG A 105 -11.55 15.05 14.95
C ARG A 105 -12.80 15.89 14.65
N ALA A 106 -12.86 16.50 13.48
CA ALA A 106 -14.01 17.30 13.06
C ALA A 106 -15.31 16.47 12.99
N ARG A 107 -15.23 15.22 12.53
CA ARG A 107 -16.40 14.31 12.50
C ARG A 107 -16.84 13.89 13.90
N GLU A 108 -15.90 13.60 14.79
CA GLU A 108 -16.16 13.28 16.20
C GLU A 108 -16.84 14.46 16.92
N GLU A 109 -16.34 15.68 16.72
CA GLU A 109 -16.93 16.92 17.24
C GLU A 109 -18.34 17.14 16.69
N ASN A 110 -18.54 17.02 15.37
CA ASN A 110 -19.85 17.19 14.76
C ASN A 110 -20.87 16.16 15.29
N ALA A 111 -20.44 14.90 15.46
CA ALA A 111 -21.28 13.85 16.03
C ALA A 111 -21.62 14.10 17.52
N ALA A 112 -20.68 14.66 18.30
CA ALA A 112 -20.95 15.07 19.67
C ALA A 112 -21.96 16.23 19.72
N LEU A 113 -21.76 17.28 18.92
CA LEU A 113 -22.66 18.43 18.85
C LEU A 113 -24.07 18.03 18.39
N ARG A 114 -24.19 17.17 17.37
CA ARG A 114 -25.49 16.64 16.91
C ARG A 114 -26.22 15.88 18.01
N ARG A 115 -25.51 15.07 18.81
CA ARG A 115 -26.10 14.36 19.96
C ARG A 115 -26.65 15.35 21.00
N VAL A 116 -25.91 16.41 21.32
CA VAL A 116 -26.34 17.45 22.26
C VAL A 116 -27.56 18.20 21.74
N LEU A 117 -27.56 18.62 20.47
CA LEU A 117 -28.67 19.36 19.87
C LEU A 117 -29.95 18.51 19.77
N MET A 118 -29.86 17.25 19.34
CA MET A 118 -31.01 16.35 19.28
C MET A 118 -31.54 15.97 20.67
N GLY A 119 -30.67 15.82 21.67
CA GLY A 119 -31.07 15.59 23.06
C GLY A 119 -31.65 16.83 23.76
N SER A 120 -31.34 18.04 23.26
CA SER A 120 -31.86 19.30 23.81
C SER A 120 -33.16 19.75 23.16
N GLY A 121 -33.47 19.29 21.94
CA GLY A 121 -34.75 19.56 21.24
C GLY A 121 -35.90 18.63 21.62
N ALA A 122 -35.67 17.63 22.46
CA ALA A 122 -36.69 16.69 22.95
C ALA A 122 -37.26 17.05 24.34
N ARG A 123 -37.05 18.28 24.80
CA ARG A 123 -37.61 18.85 26.04
C ARG A 123 -38.47 20.07 25.74
#